data_AF-A0A970N2P0-F1
#
_entry.id   AF-A0A970N2P0-F1
#
_cell.length_a   1.000
_cell.length_b   1.000
_cell.length_c   1.000
_cell.angle_alpha   90.00
_cell.angle_beta   90.00
_cell.angle_gamma   90.00
#
_symmetry.space_group_name_H-M   'P 1'
#
loop_
_entity.id
_entity.type
_entity.pdbx_description
1 polymer ?
#
loop_
_entity_poly.entity_id
_entity_poly.type
_entity_poly.pdbx_seq_one_letter_code
_entity_poly.pdbx_strand_id
1 'polypeptide(L)'
;MQNRLVLAVVSIALCLLATGRCLAINPPMCPHVIGWNNEIDRWAQGATWIKVIFENDIPPAQATGSKVFYRPFTADTVYWENGYLPDQRTGSSYADLVWAKIANLAKKPDAVSYRNEFDWSNPTKAKRTCAEFVNYKNRLRQLGYAGQIVFGSFPPDWISAATWQDPDLMAAVNAADAVETHEYFDFEVNCCLPNRCFRHRDIAIANNSYLRGKPWFIGEFGSDVDWGPCKYCGDGLFRTGWRDRNKLSEQQYIDQMKIYRAGCANEVVAVFVFQQGDQTSWSNYEVIGTSVADYMKTTWEPETGRILGRVKKADGTGLGGATITATPGGYSTQAEPSGNYTFTVPVGTYTVSASAPGFATHGIADKTVVVNKAVTVNFNLHPIQPISVVKALADTRIGAISGCVVGVFPESESVNSIYIEAQDRSAAICTAWPEAVSIGDEVNAVGRMETAANQERILTAATLTVTGRTNTPITPLFISSRSLGSGAGAWRWIKEDDISARVWSDVVGLSNNGLLVKAAGVVSFAGADYFYLNDGSGVDDYKVPDASLGMPPGLRVSMENVGWVPPVGSFVSATGISSFYRSETQLFRLLRVRTEWDVTCFAW
;
A
#
# COMPACT_ATOMS: atom_id res chain seq x y z
N MET A 1 3.46 -64.38 -10.25
CA MET A 1 3.87 -63.94 -8.90
C MET A 1 4.14 -62.45 -8.96
N GLN A 2 3.47 -61.70 -8.08
CA GLN A 2 3.68 -60.29 -7.71
C GLN A 2 3.92 -59.28 -8.85
N ASN A 3 2.82 -58.67 -9.33
CA ASN A 3 2.68 -57.21 -9.44
C ASN A 3 1.41 -56.89 -10.23
N ARG A 4 0.30 -56.67 -9.52
CA ARG A 4 -0.90 -55.93 -9.96
C ARG A 4 -1.92 -55.90 -8.80
N LEU A 5 -1.60 -55.13 -7.76
CA LEU A 5 -2.56 -54.78 -6.70
C LEU A 5 -2.03 -53.65 -5.79
N VAL A 6 -1.71 -52.49 -6.36
CA VAL A 6 -1.80 -51.19 -5.67
C VAL A 6 -2.02 -50.11 -6.74
N LEU A 7 -3.27 -49.90 -7.12
CA LEU A 7 -3.70 -48.75 -7.92
C LEU A 7 -5.00 -48.21 -7.32
N ALA A 8 -4.88 -47.80 -6.07
CA ALA A 8 -5.80 -46.95 -5.33
C ALA A 8 -4.96 -46.40 -4.16
N VAL A 9 -5.14 -45.14 -3.78
CA VAL A 9 -4.33 -44.38 -2.81
C VAL A 9 -3.10 -43.67 -3.38
N VAL A 10 -3.25 -42.90 -4.47
CA VAL A 10 -2.49 -41.66 -4.71
C VAL A 10 -3.35 -40.72 -5.58
N SER A 11 -4.31 -39.98 -4.98
CA SER A 11 -5.02 -38.86 -5.65
C SER A 11 -5.77 -37.92 -4.69
N ILE A 12 -5.37 -37.84 -3.40
CA ILE A 12 -5.91 -36.83 -2.47
C ILE A 12 -4.74 -36.21 -1.70
N ALA A 13 -3.86 -35.51 -2.41
CA ALA A 13 -2.86 -34.63 -1.81
C ALA A 13 -2.16 -33.81 -2.90
N LEU A 14 -2.89 -32.95 -3.62
CA LEU A 14 -2.29 -31.81 -4.32
C LEU A 14 -3.40 -30.82 -4.72
N CYS A 15 -3.65 -29.84 -3.84
CA CYS A 15 -4.08 -28.46 -4.15
C CYS A 15 -4.50 -27.76 -2.85
N LEU A 16 -3.59 -27.72 -1.87
CA LEU A 16 -3.54 -26.65 -0.88
C LEU A 16 -2.35 -25.78 -1.27
N LEU A 17 -2.45 -25.18 -2.47
CA LEU A 17 -1.70 -23.97 -2.75
C LEU A 17 -2.20 -22.91 -1.77
N ALA A 18 -1.23 -22.30 -1.09
CA ALA A 18 -1.42 -21.17 -0.20
C ALA A 18 -2.28 -20.10 -0.90
N THR A 19 -3.57 -20.07 -0.58
CA THR A 19 -4.32 -18.82 -0.61
C THR A 19 -4.38 -18.40 0.84
N GLY A 20 -3.66 -17.34 1.18
CA GLY A 20 -3.90 -16.61 2.41
C GLY A 20 -5.35 -16.15 2.38
N ARG A 21 -6.27 -16.98 2.88
CA ARG A 21 -7.64 -16.56 3.13
C ARG A 21 -7.57 -15.63 4.33
N CYS A 22 -7.42 -14.34 4.04
CA CYS A 22 -7.85 -13.30 4.95
C CYS A 22 -9.26 -13.69 5.40
N LEU A 23 -9.49 -13.83 6.71
CA LEU A 23 -10.84 -14.10 7.20
C LEU A 23 -11.76 -12.98 6.71
N ALA A 24 -12.91 -13.38 6.16
CA ALA A 24 -13.90 -12.44 5.66
C ALA A 24 -14.39 -11.59 6.83
N ILE A 25 -14.20 -10.27 6.76
CA ILE A 25 -14.86 -9.31 7.64
C ILE A 25 -16.30 -9.23 7.16
N ASN A 26 -17.23 -9.75 7.96
CA ASN A 26 -18.66 -9.67 7.63
C ASN A 26 -19.11 -8.20 7.66
N PRO A 27 -19.55 -7.60 6.54
CA PRO A 27 -19.91 -6.19 6.52
C PRO A 27 -21.14 -5.92 7.40
N PRO A 28 -21.27 -4.71 7.96
CA PRO A 28 -22.45 -4.32 8.70
C PRO A 28 -23.65 -4.18 7.76
N MET A 29 -24.82 -4.62 8.23
CA MET A 29 -26.11 -4.46 7.57
C MET A 29 -26.76 -3.18 8.08
N CYS A 30 -26.60 -2.11 7.31
CA CYS A 30 -26.89 -0.74 7.68
C CYS A 30 -28.27 -0.28 7.17
N PRO A 31 -28.89 0.70 7.83
CA PRO A 31 -30.14 1.29 7.35
C PRO A 31 -29.97 2.03 6.01
N HIS A 32 -30.93 1.84 5.12
CA HIS A 32 -31.21 2.72 3.98
C HIS A 32 -32.54 3.44 4.21
N VAL A 33 -32.47 4.73 4.52
CA VAL A 33 -33.61 5.54 4.93
C VAL A 33 -34.12 6.40 3.77
N ILE A 34 -35.43 6.30 3.53
CA ILE A 34 -36.18 7.17 2.62
C ILE A 34 -37.18 7.97 3.46
N GLY A 35 -36.79 9.19 3.81
CA GLY A 35 -37.58 10.04 4.69
C GLY A 35 -37.38 9.67 6.15
N TRP A 36 -36.96 10.65 6.94
CA TRP A 36 -36.70 10.46 8.35
C TRP A 36 -37.96 10.57 9.22
N ASN A 37 -38.09 9.71 10.23
CA ASN A 37 -39.16 9.78 11.23
C ASN A 37 -38.64 9.44 12.65
N ASN A 38 -39.48 9.67 13.67
CA ASN A 38 -39.11 9.50 15.07
C ASN A 38 -38.83 8.03 15.49
N GLU A 39 -39.27 7.04 14.70
CA GLU A 39 -39.01 5.63 14.99
C GLU A 39 -37.58 5.25 14.57
N ILE A 40 -37.12 5.80 13.44
CA ILE A 40 -35.74 5.64 12.95
C ILE A 40 -34.74 6.25 13.94
N ASP A 41 -35.05 7.42 14.52
CA ASP A 41 -34.21 8.07 15.54
C ASP A 41 -33.82 7.13 16.68
N ARG A 42 -34.76 6.30 17.12
CA ARG A 42 -34.55 5.37 18.24
C ARG A 42 -33.92 4.08 17.77
N TRP A 43 -34.34 3.57 16.61
CA TRP A 43 -33.89 2.28 16.13
C TRP A 43 -32.45 2.30 15.59
N ALA A 44 -32.06 3.35 14.85
CA ALA A 44 -30.78 3.42 14.14
C ALA A 44 -29.58 3.83 15.03
N GLN A 45 -29.80 4.03 16.33
CA GLN A 45 -28.72 4.34 17.30
C GLN A 45 -27.63 3.26 17.26
N GLY A 46 -26.38 3.69 17.02
CA GLY A 46 -25.22 2.80 16.94
C GLY A 46 -25.01 2.13 15.58
N ALA A 47 -25.80 2.43 14.54
CA ALA A 47 -25.53 1.94 13.20
C ALA A 47 -24.16 2.42 12.69
N THR A 48 -23.37 1.55 12.09
CA THR A 48 -22.03 1.93 11.57
C THR A 48 -22.13 2.98 10.47
N TRP A 49 -23.09 2.79 9.57
CA TRP A 49 -23.45 3.70 8.50
C TRP A 49 -24.96 3.83 8.39
N ILE A 50 -25.45 4.94 7.86
CA ILE A 50 -26.82 5.13 7.42
C ILE A 50 -26.79 5.73 6.02
N LYS A 51 -27.51 5.13 5.08
CA LYS A 51 -27.74 5.74 3.76
C LYS A 51 -29.01 6.57 3.81
N VAL A 52 -28.94 7.81 3.35
CA VAL A 52 -30.08 8.73 3.23
C VAL A 52 -30.17 9.28 1.81
N ILE A 53 -31.38 9.59 1.36
CA ILE A 53 -31.60 10.14 0.02
C ILE A 53 -32.04 11.62 0.00
N PHE A 54 -32.52 12.12 1.14
CA PHE A 54 -32.86 13.53 1.33
C PHE A 54 -31.83 14.23 2.19
N GLU A 55 -31.48 15.46 1.83
CA GLU A 55 -30.50 16.26 2.54
C GLU A 55 -30.92 16.58 3.99
N ASN A 56 -32.23 16.68 4.22
CA ASN A 56 -32.81 16.95 5.54
C ASN A 56 -32.67 15.77 6.51
N ASP A 57 -32.44 14.57 5.99
CA ASP A 57 -32.24 13.36 6.79
C ASP A 57 -30.77 13.20 7.25
N ILE A 58 -29.85 14.01 6.70
CA ILE A 58 -28.41 13.94 7.06
C ILE A 58 -28.17 14.32 8.53
N PRO A 59 -28.65 15.47 9.06
CA PRO A 59 -28.43 15.82 10.46
C PRO A 59 -28.95 14.79 11.47
N PRO A 60 -30.20 14.28 11.38
CA PRO A 60 -30.66 13.30 12.35
C PRO A 60 -29.94 11.94 12.19
N ALA A 61 -29.55 11.53 10.98
CA ALA A 61 -28.68 10.37 10.79
C ALA A 61 -27.28 10.52 11.41
N GLN A 62 -26.74 11.73 11.47
CA GLN A 62 -25.47 11.98 12.18
C GLN A 62 -25.66 11.96 13.70
N ALA A 63 -26.84 12.34 14.20
CA ALA A 63 -27.15 12.38 15.63
C ALA A 63 -27.21 10.98 16.27
N THR A 64 -27.35 9.90 15.48
CA THR A 64 -27.25 8.51 15.95
C THR A 64 -25.81 8.04 16.19
N GLY A 65 -24.82 8.88 15.90
CA GLY A 65 -23.40 8.52 15.91
C GLY A 65 -22.90 7.82 14.64
N SER A 66 -23.78 7.65 13.64
CA SER A 66 -23.47 6.94 12.40
C SER A 66 -22.68 7.79 11.40
N LYS A 67 -21.91 7.11 10.54
CA LYS A 67 -21.45 7.72 9.29
C LYS A 67 -22.61 7.83 8.30
N VAL A 68 -22.66 8.90 7.51
CA VAL A 68 -23.76 9.12 6.56
C VAL A 68 -23.29 8.95 5.12
N PHE A 69 -23.96 8.06 4.39
CA PHE A 69 -23.89 7.93 2.94
C PHE A 69 -25.07 8.70 2.34
N TYR A 70 -24.81 9.80 1.64
CA TYR A 70 -25.84 10.61 1.01
C TYR A 70 -25.95 10.30 -0.48
N ARG A 71 -27.15 9.96 -0.93
CA ARG A 71 -27.48 9.83 -2.34
C ARG A 71 -28.40 10.99 -2.76
N PRO A 72 -27.97 11.89 -3.66
CA PRO A 72 -28.61 13.19 -3.85
C PRO A 72 -29.88 13.16 -4.72
N PHE A 73 -30.96 12.53 -4.25
CA PHE A 73 -32.19 12.30 -5.01
C PHE A 73 -32.88 13.55 -5.55
N THR A 74 -32.82 14.65 -4.79
CA THR A 74 -33.52 15.91 -5.10
C THR A 74 -32.57 17.00 -5.63
N ALA A 75 -31.31 16.69 -5.93
CA ALA A 75 -30.34 17.69 -6.35
C ALA A 75 -30.62 18.22 -7.77
N ASP A 76 -31.10 17.36 -8.69
CA ASP A 76 -31.42 17.76 -10.06
C ASP A 76 -32.93 17.68 -10.35
N THR A 77 -33.47 18.76 -10.90
CA THR A 77 -34.89 18.92 -11.22
C THR A 77 -35.25 18.45 -12.64
N VAL A 78 -34.27 18.12 -13.49
CA VAL A 78 -34.50 17.81 -14.92
C VAL A 78 -34.79 16.32 -15.14
N TYR A 79 -34.13 15.44 -14.39
CA TYR A 79 -34.41 14.01 -14.31
C TYR A 79 -34.25 13.58 -12.86
N TRP A 80 -35.19 12.76 -12.35
CA TRP A 80 -34.94 12.00 -11.13
C TRP A 80 -33.60 11.28 -11.28
N GLU A 81 -32.84 11.14 -10.19
CA GLU A 81 -31.40 10.81 -10.18
C GLU A 81 -30.97 9.50 -10.88
N ASN A 82 -31.86 8.79 -11.57
CA ASN A 82 -31.67 7.48 -12.19
C ASN A 82 -30.98 7.54 -13.57
N GLY A 83 -30.05 6.62 -13.83
CA GLY A 83 -29.42 6.45 -15.14
C GLY A 83 -28.29 7.43 -15.44
N TYR A 84 -28.10 7.74 -16.72
CA TYR A 84 -27.02 8.61 -17.20
C TYR A 84 -27.22 10.09 -16.86
N LEU A 85 -26.13 10.86 -16.89
CA LEU A 85 -26.17 12.31 -16.70
C LEU A 85 -26.92 12.98 -17.87
N PRO A 86 -27.88 13.90 -17.61
CA PRO A 86 -28.63 14.58 -18.67
C PRO A 86 -27.72 15.35 -19.64
N ASP A 87 -28.14 15.49 -20.89
CA ASP A 87 -27.31 16.11 -21.95
C ASP A 87 -27.04 17.61 -21.65
N GLN A 88 -27.94 18.27 -20.91
CA GLN A 88 -27.78 19.68 -20.49
C GLN A 88 -26.90 19.86 -19.24
N ARG A 89 -26.42 18.76 -18.62
CA ARG A 89 -25.62 18.80 -17.39
C ARG A 89 -24.19 18.39 -17.67
N THR A 90 -23.24 19.08 -17.05
CA THR A 90 -21.87 18.57 -16.85
C THR A 90 -21.72 18.05 -15.42
N GLY A 91 -20.72 17.21 -15.17
CA GLY A 91 -20.42 16.72 -13.84
C GLY A 91 -20.14 17.86 -12.85
N SER A 92 -19.46 18.91 -13.29
CA SER A 92 -19.23 20.11 -12.47
C SER A 92 -20.53 20.83 -12.13
N SER A 93 -21.43 21.02 -13.11
CA SER A 93 -22.72 21.66 -12.85
C SER A 93 -23.61 20.85 -11.90
N TYR A 94 -23.53 19.51 -11.97
CA TYR A 94 -24.24 18.64 -11.05
C TYR A 94 -23.61 18.65 -9.65
N ALA A 95 -22.28 18.72 -9.56
CA ALA A 95 -21.58 18.91 -8.28
C ALA A 95 -22.00 20.21 -7.57
N ASP A 96 -22.19 21.30 -8.31
CA ASP A 96 -22.68 22.56 -7.74
C ASP A 96 -24.10 22.40 -7.16
N LEU A 97 -24.97 21.60 -7.81
CA LEU A 97 -26.32 21.30 -7.30
C LEU A 97 -26.29 20.45 -6.03
N VAL A 98 -25.48 19.39 -6.02
CA VAL A 98 -25.30 18.55 -4.82
C VAL A 98 -24.69 19.36 -3.69
N TRP A 99 -23.70 20.19 -3.98
CA TRP A 99 -23.07 21.07 -3.00
C TRP A 99 -24.06 22.06 -2.39
N ALA A 100 -24.94 22.65 -3.20
CA ALA A 100 -25.98 23.56 -2.71
C ALA A 100 -26.88 22.92 -1.63
N LYS A 101 -27.09 21.59 -1.68
CA LYS A 101 -27.84 20.85 -0.67
C LYS A 101 -27.09 20.67 0.66
N ILE A 102 -25.77 20.52 0.62
CA ILE A 102 -24.98 20.11 1.81
C ILE A 102 -24.03 21.18 2.35
N ALA A 103 -23.84 22.29 1.63
CA ALA A 103 -22.87 23.34 1.98
C ALA A 103 -23.13 23.95 3.36
N ASN A 104 -24.41 24.14 3.71
CA ASN A 104 -24.82 24.76 4.98
C ASN A 104 -24.93 23.80 6.16
N LEU A 105 -24.72 22.49 5.94
CA LEU A 105 -24.74 21.50 7.03
C LEU A 105 -23.52 21.70 7.95
N ALA A 106 -23.74 21.64 9.26
CA ALA A 106 -22.66 21.72 10.26
C ALA A 106 -21.60 20.63 10.04
N LYS A 107 -22.05 19.40 9.77
CA LYS A 107 -21.23 18.28 9.33
C LYS A 107 -21.75 17.79 7.97
N LYS A 108 -20.89 17.76 6.96
CA LYS A 108 -21.23 17.17 5.64
C LYS A 108 -21.31 15.64 5.75
N PRO A 109 -22.04 14.95 4.85
CA PRO A 109 -22.06 13.48 4.85
C PRO A 109 -20.65 12.89 4.69
N ASP A 110 -20.45 11.68 5.20
CA ASP A 110 -19.16 10.97 5.17
C ASP A 110 -18.88 10.38 3.78
N ALA A 111 -19.93 10.08 3.01
CA ALA A 111 -19.87 9.67 1.61
C ALA A 111 -21.00 10.30 0.80
N VAL A 112 -20.75 10.62 -0.48
CA VAL A 112 -21.77 11.07 -1.43
C VAL A 112 -21.68 10.28 -2.73
N SER A 113 -22.80 9.75 -3.21
CA SER A 113 -22.85 9.08 -4.51
C SER A 113 -23.09 10.06 -5.65
N TYR A 114 -22.92 9.58 -6.87
CA TYR A 114 -23.08 10.39 -8.08
C TYR A 114 -24.50 10.33 -8.64
N ARG A 115 -24.95 9.17 -9.10
CA ARG A 115 -26.26 8.94 -9.72
C ARG A 115 -26.82 7.63 -9.18
N ASN A 116 -28.14 7.50 -9.16
CA ASN A 116 -28.79 6.23 -8.87
C ASN A 116 -28.90 5.38 -10.13
N GLU A 117 -28.92 4.06 -10.00
CA GLU A 117 -29.17 3.09 -11.07
C GLU A 117 -28.40 3.46 -12.36
N PHE A 118 -27.08 3.39 -12.32
CA PHE A 118 -26.28 3.73 -13.48
C PHE A 118 -26.50 2.73 -14.62
N ASP A 119 -26.96 3.23 -15.77
CA ASP A 119 -27.44 2.43 -16.91
C ASP A 119 -26.44 2.38 -18.07
N TRP A 120 -26.09 1.16 -18.49
CA TRP A 120 -25.23 0.89 -19.66
C TRP A 120 -26.01 0.55 -20.95
N SER A 121 -27.35 0.57 -20.92
CA SER A 121 -28.18 0.28 -22.11
C SER A 121 -27.90 1.22 -23.28
N ASN A 122 -27.39 2.44 -23.00
CA ASN A 122 -26.89 3.39 -23.98
C ASN A 122 -25.39 3.68 -23.73
N PRO A 123 -24.47 2.94 -24.36
CA PRO A 123 -23.03 3.08 -24.11
C PRO A 123 -22.49 4.48 -24.34
N THR A 124 -22.99 5.22 -25.34
CA THR A 124 -22.54 6.59 -25.62
C THR A 124 -22.83 7.52 -24.44
N LYS A 125 -24.04 7.44 -23.88
CA LYS A 125 -24.41 8.25 -22.71
C LYS A 125 -23.75 7.76 -21.42
N ALA A 126 -23.56 6.45 -21.27
CA ALA A 126 -22.87 5.86 -20.12
C ALA A 126 -21.40 6.29 -20.06
N LYS A 127 -20.67 6.23 -21.19
CA LYS A 127 -19.27 6.68 -21.30
C LYS A 127 -19.12 8.17 -21.01
N ARG A 128 -20.00 9.00 -21.56
CA ARG A 128 -20.08 10.42 -21.21
C ARG A 128 -20.24 10.61 -19.70
N THR A 129 -21.15 9.85 -19.09
CA THR A 129 -21.42 9.93 -17.65
C THR A 129 -20.20 9.50 -16.82
N CYS A 130 -19.40 8.54 -17.28
CA CYS A 130 -18.12 8.16 -16.66
C CYS A 130 -17.11 9.30 -16.72
N ALA A 131 -16.92 9.94 -17.87
CA ALA A 131 -16.03 11.09 -18.01
C ALA A 131 -16.47 12.26 -17.11
N GLU A 132 -17.78 12.54 -17.08
CA GLU A 132 -18.34 13.62 -16.25
C GLU A 132 -18.29 13.31 -14.75
N PHE A 133 -18.25 12.04 -14.32
CA PHE A 133 -18.01 11.72 -12.91
C PHE A 133 -16.67 12.27 -12.41
N VAL A 134 -15.62 12.23 -13.24
CA VAL A 134 -14.31 12.79 -12.87
C VAL A 134 -14.42 14.31 -12.66
N ASN A 135 -15.19 15.00 -13.51
CA ASN A 135 -15.47 16.42 -13.35
C ASN A 135 -16.27 16.72 -12.08
N TYR A 136 -17.30 15.91 -11.80
CA TYR A 136 -18.09 15.98 -10.57
C TYR A 136 -17.20 15.85 -9.32
N LYS A 137 -16.33 14.82 -9.29
CA LYS A 137 -15.40 14.59 -8.19
C LYS A 137 -14.47 15.78 -7.99
N ASN A 138 -13.81 16.23 -9.06
CA ASN A 138 -12.87 17.34 -9.00
C ASN A 138 -13.54 18.62 -8.51
N ARG A 139 -14.78 18.88 -8.97
CA ARG A 139 -15.54 20.06 -8.56
C ARG A 139 -15.94 20.00 -7.08
N LEU A 140 -16.43 18.88 -6.57
CA LEU A 140 -16.72 18.73 -5.13
C LEU A 140 -15.47 18.92 -4.26
N ARG A 141 -14.31 18.44 -4.71
CA ARG A 141 -13.03 18.68 -4.01
C ARG A 141 -12.64 20.16 -4.01
N GLN A 142 -12.81 20.86 -5.13
CA GLN A 142 -12.58 22.32 -5.21
C GLN A 142 -13.51 23.11 -4.27
N LEU A 143 -14.74 22.64 -4.08
CA LEU A 143 -15.73 23.23 -3.18
C LEU A 143 -15.44 22.89 -1.70
N GLY A 144 -14.45 22.04 -1.42
CA GLY A 144 -14.01 21.69 -0.07
C GLY A 144 -14.71 20.49 0.55
N TYR A 145 -15.42 19.66 -0.23
CA TYR A 145 -15.94 18.39 0.28
C TYR A 145 -14.78 17.44 0.59
N ALA A 146 -14.75 16.89 1.81
CA ALA A 146 -13.69 16.00 2.28
C ALA A 146 -14.11 14.52 2.42
N GLY A 147 -15.42 14.22 2.36
CA GLY A 147 -15.94 12.85 2.45
C GLY A 147 -15.68 12.03 1.19
N GLN A 148 -16.02 10.74 1.20
CA GLN A 148 -15.84 9.86 0.04
C GLN A 148 -16.77 10.27 -1.11
N ILE A 149 -16.26 10.25 -2.35
CA ILE A 149 -17.04 10.46 -3.57
C ILE A 149 -17.16 9.13 -4.31
N VAL A 150 -18.37 8.60 -4.32
CA VAL A 150 -18.67 7.21 -4.69
C VAL A 150 -19.24 7.17 -6.10
N PHE A 151 -18.69 6.29 -6.94
CA PHE A 151 -19.18 6.06 -8.30
C PHE A 151 -20.00 4.78 -8.38
N GLY A 152 -21.01 4.76 -9.23
CA GLY A 152 -21.79 3.55 -9.50
C GLY A 152 -23.26 3.76 -9.19
N SER A 153 -23.76 3.01 -8.20
CA SER A 153 -25.16 2.59 -8.08
C SER A 153 -25.54 1.67 -9.25
N PHE A 154 -24.66 0.71 -9.56
CA PHE A 154 -24.88 -0.22 -10.67
C PHE A 154 -25.92 -1.27 -10.29
N PRO A 155 -27.05 -1.37 -11.01
CA PRO A 155 -27.97 -2.47 -10.82
C PRO A 155 -27.43 -3.76 -11.46
N PRO A 156 -27.83 -4.94 -10.96
CA PRO A 156 -27.31 -6.23 -11.44
C PRO A 156 -27.47 -6.45 -12.95
N ASP A 157 -28.56 -5.96 -13.54
CA ASP A 157 -28.89 -6.21 -14.95
C ASP A 157 -28.11 -5.34 -15.94
N TRP A 158 -27.47 -4.24 -15.50
CA TRP A 158 -26.99 -3.21 -16.42
C TRP A 158 -25.49 -3.22 -16.65
N ILE A 159 -24.71 -4.01 -15.90
CA ILE A 159 -23.25 -4.10 -16.07
C ILE A 159 -22.82 -5.55 -16.22
N SER A 160 -22.25 -5.89 -17.37
CA SER A 160 -21.69 -7.22 -17.64
C SER A 160 -20.21 -7.31 -17.23
N ALA A 161 -19.67 -8.53 -17.15
CA ALA A 161 -18.23 -8.73 -16.95
C ALA A 161 -17.36 -8.01 -18.01
N ALA A 162 -17.84 -7.90 -19.26
CA ALA A 162 -17.17 -7.17 -20.33
C ALA A 162 -17.26 -5.65 -20.16
N THR A 163 -18.35 -5.16 -19.59
CA THR A 163 -18.56 -3.72 -19.34
C THR A 163 -17.49 -3.17 -18.40
N TRP A 164 -17.10 -3.93 -17.36
CA TRP A 164 -16.03 -3.57 -16.44
C TRP A 164 -14.64 -3.39 -17.09
N GLN A 165 -14.46 -3.86 -18.33
CA GLN A 165 -13.22 -3.68 -19.09
C GLN A 165 -13.24 -2.44 -19.98
N ASP A 166 -14.36 -1.70 -20.05
CA ASP A 166 -14.45 -0.48 -20.83
C ASP A 166 -13.52 0.60 -20.25
N PRO A 167 -12.65 1.24 -21.07
CA PRO A 167 -11.67 2.21 -20.58
C PRO A 167 -12.28 3.39 -19.84
N ASP A 168 -13.45 3.88 -20.27
CA ASP A 168 -14.10 5.05 -19.67
C ASP A 168 -14.64 4.70 -18.28
N LEU A 169 -15.24 3.52 -18.14
CA LEU A 169 -15.70 3.00 -16.85
C LEU A 169 -14.53 2.76 -15.90
N MET A 170 -13.47 2.11 -16.38
CA MET A 170 -12.27 1.83 -15.60
C MET A 170 -11.62 3.13 -15.11
N ALA A 171 -11.55 4.17 -15.95
CA ALA A 171 -11.04 5.48 -15.57
C ALA A 171 -11.88 6.14 -14.47
N ALA A 172 -13.21 6.12 -14.60
CA ALA A 172 -14.11 6.67 -13.58
C ALA A 172 -14.01 5.92 -12.24
N VAL A 173 -13.98 4.59 -12.28
CA VAL A 173 -13.83 3.75 -11.09
C VAL A 173 -12.47 3.95 -10.42
N ASN A 174 -11.39 4.05 -11.19
CA ASN A 174 -10.06 4.36 -10.64
C ASN A 174 -10.01 5.75 -10.02
N ALA A 175 -10.70 6.72 -10.62
CA ALA A 175 -10.83 8.05 -10.06
C ALA A 175 -11.74 8.09 -8.82
N ALA A 176 -12.69 7.17 -8.64
CA ALA A 176 -13.60 7.15 -7.50
C ALA A 176 -12.91 6.73 -6.18
N ASP A 177 -13.39 7.28 -5.06
CA ASP A 177 -12.89 6.88 -3.73
C ASP A 177 -13.49 5.54 -3.28
N ALA A 178 -14.68 5.20 -3.80
CA ALA A 178 -15.39 3.95 -3.57
C ALA A 178 -16.33 3.63 -4.74
N VAL A 179 -16.81 2.39 -4.79
CA VAL A 179 -17.82 1.92 -5.77
C VAL A 179 -19.11 1.56 -5.05
N GLU A 180 -20.25 1.77 -5.72
CA GLU A 180 -21.57 1.37 -5.24
C GLU A 180 -22.27 0.43 -6.24
N THR A 181 -22.83 -0.69 -5.75
CA THR A 181 -23.71 -1.59 -6.53
C THR A 181 -25.02 -1.85 -5.80
N HIS A 182 -26.03 -2.32 -6.53
CA HIS A 182 -27.25 -2.87 -5.95
C HIS A 182 -27.21 -4.40 -5.99
N GLU A 183 -27.86 -5.03 -5.03
CA GLU A 183 -27.97 -6.48 -4.90
C GLU A 183 -29.44 -6.83 -4.58
N TYR A 184 -30.05 -7.68 -5.41
CA TYR A 184 -31.45 -8.08 -5.32
C TYR A 184 -31.55 -9.63 -5.19
N PHE A 185 -32.45 -10.16 -4.34
CA PHE A 185 -32.53 -11.57 -3.85
C PHE A 185 -32.76 -12.66 -4.94
N ASP A 186 -32.27 -13.91 -4.85
CA ASP A 186 -32.63 -15.03 -3.94
C ASP A 186 -31.64 -16.25 -4.06
N PHE A 187 -31.46 -17.06 -3.00
CA PHE A 187 -30.61 -18.29 -2.93
C PHE A 187 -31.31 -19.63 -3.20
N GLU A 188 -32.64 -19.71 -3.07
CA GLU A 188 -33.34 -21.00 -2.99
C GLU A 188 -34.05 -21.42 -4.29
N VAL A 189 -34.18 -20.53 -5.28
CA VAL A 189 -34.89 -20.86 -6.52
C VAL A 189 -34.04 -20.66 -7.77
N ASN A 190 -33.97 -21.76 -8.50
CA ASN A 190 -33.30 -21.93 -9.78
C ASN A 190 -34.10 -21.21 -10.91
N CYS A 191 -34.38 -19.91 -10.78
CA CYS A 191 -35.05 -19.13 -11.83
C CYS A 191 -34.05 -18.44 -12.76
N CYS A 192 -34.38 -18.40 -14.06
CA CYS A 192 -33.44 -18.05 -15.12
C CYS A 192 -33.24 -16.54 -15.26
N LEU A 193 -32.42 -15.93 -14.40
CA LEU A 193 -31.55 -14.82 -14.77
C LEU A 193 -30.26 -14.93 -13.93
N PRO A 194 -29.26 -15.73 -14.37
CA PRO A 194 -27.93 -15.75 -13.75
C PRO A 194 -27.24 -14.37 -13.69
N ASN A 195 -27.81 -13.35 -14.34
CA ASN A 195 -27.33 -11.97 -14.37
C ASN A 195 -27.95 -11.08 -13.28
N ARG A 196 -29.04 -11.51 -12.61
CA ARG A 196 -29.61 -10.81 -11.45
C ARG A 196 -28.95 -11.20 -10.12
N CYS A 197 -27.86 -11.94 -10.21
CA CYS A 197 -27.36 -12.73 -9.10
C CYS A 197 -26.54 -11.92 -8.11
N PHE A 198 -27.02 -11.99 -6.87
CA PHE A 198 -26.24 -12.18 -5.65
C PHE A 198 -24.71 -12.17 -5.85
N ARG A 199 -24.04 -11.18 -5.26
CA ARG A 199 -22.59 -10.98 -5.32
C ARG A 199 -22.12 -10.50 -6.70
N HIS A 200 -22.88 -9.62 -7.35
CA HIS A 200 -22.46 -8.96 -8.60
C HIS A 200 -21.05 -8.36 -8.46
N ARG A 201 -20.75 -7.76 -7.29
CA ARG A 201 -19.39 -7.32 -6.95
C ARG A 201 -18.36 -8.44 -7.07
N ASP A 202 -18.59 -9.61 -6.51
CA ASP A 202 -17.56 -10.66 -6.47
C ASP A 202 -17.30 -11.23 -7.85
N ILE A 203 -18.32 -11.28 -8.71
CA ILE A 203 -18.16 -11.56 -10.13
C ILE A 203 -17.33 -10.45 -10.80
N ALA A 204 -17.59 -9.18 -10.50
CA ALA A 204 -16.82 -8.05 -11.02
C ALA A 204 -15.34 -8.14 -10.60
N ILE A 205 -15.07 -8.31 -9.31
CA ILE A 205 -13.70 -8.39 -8.72
C ILE A 205 -12.95 -9.65 -9.20
N ALA A 206 -13.64 -10.80 -9.31
CA ALA A 206 -13.03 -12.03 -9.80
C ALA A 206 -12.53 -11.88 -11.24
N ASN A 207 -13.29 -11.16 -12.07
CA ASN A 207 -12.97 -10.94 -13.48
C ASN A 207 -12.09 -9.70 -13.75
N ASN A 208 -11.96 -8.79 -12.77
CA ASN A 208 -11.27 -7.52 -12.95
C ASN A 208 -10.42 -7.18 -11.73
N SER A 209 -9.10 -7.47 -11.81
CA SER A 209 -8.17 -7.31 -10.69
C SER A 209 -8.01 -5.87 -10.19
N TYR A 210 -8.22 -4.87 -11.05
CA TYR A 210 -8.12 -3.44 -10.70
C TYR A 210 -9.18 -2.99 -9.67
N LEU A 211 -10.22 -3.79 -9.46
CA LEU A 211 -11.27 -3.54 -8.47
C LEU A 211 -10.89 -4.02 -7.06
N ARG A 212 -9.86 -4.86 -6.91
CA ARG A 212 -9.45 -5.41 -5.61
C ARG A 212 -8.94 -4.31 -4.67
N GLY A 213 -9.30 -4.41 -3.39
CA GLY A 213 -8.93 -3.42 -2.37
C GLY A 213 -9.68 -2.07 -2.45
N LYS A 214 -10.55 -1.86 -3.45
CA LYS A 214 -11.34 -0.63 -3.56
C LYS A 214 -12.56 -0.70 -2.62
N PRO A 215 -12.79 0.30 -1.74
CA PRO A 215 -13.96 0.31 -0.86
C PRO A 215 -15.27 0.18 -1.65
N TRP A 216 -16.16 -0.69 -1.19
CA TRP A 216 -17.39 -1.02 -1.88
C TRP A 216 -18.61 -0.87 -0.99
N PHE A 217 -19.63 -0.14 -1.46
CA PHE A 217 -20.92 -0.02 -0.80
C PHE A 217 -21.95 -0.85 -1.56
N ILE A 218 -22.78 -1.59 -0.83
CA ILE A 218 -23.99 -2.16 -1.41
C ILE A 218 -25.09 -1.16 -1.16
N GLY A 219 -25.27 -0.28 -2.16
CA GLY A 219 -26.13 0.89 -2.14
C GLY A 219 -27.58 0.56 -1.90
N GLU A 220 -28.03 -0.58 -2.42
CA GLU A 220 -29.38 -1.06 -2.28
C GLU A 220 -29.36 -2.57 -2.13
N PHE A 221 -29.91 -3.03 -1.03
CA PHE A 221 -30.10 -4.45 -0.74
C PHE A 221 -31.59 -4.69 -0.52
N GLY A 222 -32.22 -5.44 -1.42
CA GLY A 222 -33.56 -5.96 -1.18
C GLY A 222 -34.79 -5.16 -1.60
N SER A 223 -34.74 -4.40 -2.70
CA SER A 223 -35.92 -3.71 -3.27
C SER A 223 -36.91 -4.67 -3.98
N ASP A 224 -38.23 -4.43 -3.84
CA ASP A 224 -39.33 -5.13 -4.55
C ASP A 224 -39.91 -4.26 -5.69
N VAL A 225 -39.99 -4.80 -6.92
CA VAL A 225 -40.75 -4.26 -8.07
C VAL A 225 -41.59 -5.38 -8.70
N ASP A 226 -42.91 -5.19 -8.80
CA ASP A 226 -43.82 -6.15 -9.45
C ASP A 226 -43.83 -5.98 -10.97
N TRP A 227 -43.17 -6.92 -11.67
CA TRP A 227 -43.18 -7.00 -13.13
C TRP A 227 -44.16 -8.03 -13.68
N GLY A 228 -45.03 -8.61 -12.85
CA GLY A 228 -45.92 -9.72 -13.21
C GLY A 228 -45.19 -11.08 -13.27
N PRO A 229 -45.80 -12.12 -13.87
CA PRO A 229 -45.22 -13.47 -13.89
C PRO A 229 -43.84 -13.53 -14.54
N CYS A 230 -42.90 -14.23 -13.90
CA CYS A 230 -41.60 -14.50 -14.49
C CYS A 230 -41.75 -15.37 -15.73
N LYS A 231 -41.48 -14.78 -16.90
CA LYS A 231 -41.55 -15.46 -18.21
C LYS A 231 -40.61 -16.66 -18.35
N TYR A 232 -39.67 -16.84 -17.42
CA TYR A 232 -38.60 -17.85 -17.51
C TYR A 232 -38.75 -19.04 -16.57
N CYS A 233 -39.40 -18.88 -15.41
CA CYS A 233 -39.52 -19.95 -14.41
C CYS A 233 -40.96 -20.26 -13.99
N GLY A 234 -41.96 -19.59 -14.57
CA GLY A 234 -43.36 -19.80 -14.22
C GLY A 234 -43.75 -19.30 -12.83
N ASP A 235 -42.86 -18.55 -12.15
CA ASP A 235 -43.23 -17.84 -10.93
C ASP A 235 -44.32 -16.82 -11.27
N GLY A 236 -45.45 -16.87 -10.55
CA GLY A 236 -46.58 -15.97 -10.77
C GLY A 236 -46.27 -14.50 -10.48
N LEU A 237 -45.11 -14.21 -9.86
CA LEU A 237 -44.65 -12.88 -9.50
C LEU A 237 -43.12 -12.77 -9.76
N PHE A 238 -42.67 -11.67 -10.36
CA PHE A 238 -41.24 -11.39 -10.54
C PHE A 238 -40.61 -11.14 -9.16
N ARG A 239 -39.62 -11.97 -8.79
CA ARG A 239 -38.95 -11.89 -7.47
C ARG A 239 -38.08 -10.65 -7.39
N THR A 240 -38.35 -9.83 -6.39
CA THR A 240 -37.52 -8.69 -6.02
C THR A 240 -37.85 -8.38 -4.56
N GLY A 241 -36.84 -8.43 -3.67
CA GLY A 241 -36.80 -7.76 -2.36
C GLY A 241 -37.36 -8.45 -1.09
N TRP A 242 -37.39 -7.69 0.02
CA TRP A 242 -37.34 -8.11 1.43
C TRP A 242 -38.54 -8.93 1.92
N ARG A 243 -39.74 -8.72 1.35
CA ARG A 243 -40.92 -9.47 1.75
C ARG A 243 -41.48 -10.32 0.61
N ASP A 244 -41.12 -10.05 -0.65
CA ASP A 244 -41.65 -10.71 -1.85
C ASP A 244 -43.17 -10.97 -1.69
N ARG A 245 -43.89 -9.96 -1.18
CA ARG A 245 -45.33 -10.02 -0.82
C ARG A 245 -45.73 -11.15 0.16
N ASN A 246 -44.95 -11.37 1.21
CA ASN A 246 -45.02 -12.47 2.19
C ASN A 246 -44.52 -13.84 1.70
N LYS A 247 -43.69 -13.90 0.65
CA LYS A 247 -43.10 -15.17 0.19
C LYS A 247 -41.94 -15.65 1.06
N LEU A 248 -41.22 -14.76 1.76
CA LEU A 248 -40.23 -15.12 2.77
C LEU A 248 -40.71 -14.75 4.18
N SER A 249 -40.49 -15.63 5.15
CA SER A 249 -40.57 -15.29 6.57
C SER A 249 -39.37 -14.44 7.00
N GLU A 250 -39.51 -13.68 8.10
CA GLU A 250 -38.41 -12.89 8.67
C GLU A 250 -37.15 -13.75 8.93
N GLN A 251 -37.34 -14.98 9.43
CA GLN A 251 -36.23 -15.90 9.71
C GLN A 251 -35.50 -16.35 8.43
N GLN A 252 -36.24 -16.68 7.37
CA GLN A 252 -35.63 -17.01 6.07
C GLN A 252 -34.82 -15.83 5.53
N TYR A 253 -35.32 -14.60 5.70
CA TYR A 253 -34.58 -13.42 5.29
C TYR A 253 -33.28 -13.22 6.08
N ILE A 254 -33.34 -13.35 7.41
CA ILE A 254 -32.17 -13.29 8.28
C ILE A 254 -31.13 -14.32 7.86
N ASP A 255 -31.54 -15.56 7.56
CA ASP A 255 -30.62 -16.61 7.16
C ASP A 255 -29.97 -16.33 5.80
N GLN A 256 -30.69 -15.74 4.85
CA GLN A 256 -30.08 -15.25 3.60
C GLN A 256 -29.08 -14.10 3.85
N MET A 257 -29.41 -13.13 4.70
CA MET A 257 -28.48 -12.05 5.07
C MET A 257 -27.20 -12.60 5.71
N LYS A 258 -27.31 -13.63 6.58
CA LYS A 258 -26.16 -14.31 7.17
C LYS A 258 -25.27 -14.94 6.10
N ILE A 259 -25.85 -15.63 5.13
CA ILE A 259 -25.09 -16.26 4.03
C ILE A 259 -24.43 -15.19 3.16
N TYR A 260 -25.12 -14.09 2.82
CA TYR A 260 -24.52 -12.96 2.08
C TYR A 260 -23.30 -12.40 2.80
N ARG A 261 -23.45 -12.11 4.10
CA ARG A 261 -22.36 -11.54 4.91
C ARG A 261 -21.17 -12.47 4.99
N ALA A 262 -21.39 -13.74 5.32
CA ALA A 262 -20.34 -14.75 5.44
C ALA A 262 -19.54 -14.93 4.13
N GLY A 263 -20.18 -14.70 2.99
CA GLY A 263 -19.53 -14.75 1.67
C GLY A 263 -18.95 -13.44 1.18
N CYS A 264 -19.17 -12.31 1.87
CA CYS A 264 -18.82 -10.98 1.34
C CYS A 264 -17.29 -10.77 1.25
N ALA A 265 -16.88 -9.95 0.27
CA ALA A 265 -15.49 -9.52 0.17
C ALA A 265 -15.13 -8.52 1.28
N ASN A 266 -13.86 -8.50 1.69
CA ASN A 266 -13.37 -7.63 2.78
C ASN A 266 -13.45 -6.15 2.46
N GLU A 267 -13.54 -5.81 1.18
CA GLU A 267 -13.66 -4.45 0.67
C GLU A 267 -15.05 -3.83 0.91
N VAL A 268 -16.04 -4.63 1.30
CA VAL A 268 -17.41 -4.15 1.52
C VAL A 268 -17.49 -3.36 2.81
N VAL A 269 -17.79 -2.07 2.68
CA VAL A 269 -17.82 -1.11 3.78
C VAL A 269 -19.15 -1.21 4.55
N ALA A 270 -20.27 -1.29 3.82
CA ALA A 270 -21.60 -1.40 4.39
C ALA A 270 -22.58 -1.99 3.36
N VAL A 271 -23.59 -2.68 3.86
CA VAL A 271 -24.73 -3.16 3.07
C VAL A 271 -25.98 -2.40 3.49
N PHE A 272 -26.56 -1.61 2.59
CA PHE A 272 -27.70 -0.75 2.90
C PHE A 272 -29.02 -1.47 2.61
N VAL A 273 -29.69 -1.88 3.69
CA VAL A 273 -30.97 -2.59 3.65
C VAL A 273 -32.12 -1.58 3.72
N PHE A 274 -33.01 -1.61 2.74
CA PHE A 274 -34.19 -0.73 2.67
C PHE A 274 -35.01 -0.76 3.97
N GLN A 275 -35.39 0.44 4.42
CA GLN A 275 -36.34 0.71 5.49
C GLN A 275 -37.60 1.35 4.87
N GLN A 276 -38.78 1.10 5.40
CA GLN A 276 -39.98 1.87 5.04
C GLN A 276 -40.09 3.13 5.86
N GLY A 277 -40.61 4.15 5.18
CA GLY A 277 -41.17 5.34 5.77
C GLY A 277 -42.64 5.49 5.34
N ASP A 278 -43.38 6.28 6.11
CA ASP A 278 -44.79 6.60 5.88
C ASP A 278 -45.01 7.41 4.56
N GLN A 279 -46.13 7.11 3.89
CA GLN A 279 -46.84 7.97 2.92
C GLN A 279 -46.14 8.38 1.60
N THR A 280 -45.35 7.51 0.97
CA THR A 280 -45.05 7.61 -0.49
C THR A 280 -45.29 6.26 -1.18
N SER A 281 -45.21 6.17 -2.52
CA SER A 281 -45.38 4.90 -3.27
C SER A 281 -44.38 3.78 -2.90
N TRP A 282 -43.45 4.08 -1.99
CA TRP A 282 -42.42 3.21 -1.44
C TRP A 282 -42.71 2.80 0.02
N SER A 283 -43.96 2.91 0.47
CA SER A 283 -44.37 2.76 1.87
C SER A 283 -44.61 1.32 2.36
N ASN A 284 -43.88 0.29 1.88
CA ASN A 284 -44.15 -1.12 2.24
C ASN A 284 -42.91 -1.99 2.62
N TYR A 285 -41.77 -1.36 2.92
CA TYR A 285 -40.46 -1.98 3.22
C TYR A 285 -39.95 -1.93 4.72
N GLU A 286 -40.81 -1.92 5.76
CA GLU A 286 -40.42 -1.63 7.18
C GLU A 286 -39.78 -2.83 7.86
N VAL A 287 -38.46 -2.82 8.10
CA VAL A 287 -37.82 -3.80 9.00
C VAL A 287 -37.95 -3.42 10.47
N ILE A 288 -38.24 -2.17 10.82
CA ILE A 288 -38.32 -1.71 12.21
C ILE A 288 -39.44 -2.46 12.95
N GLY A 289 -39.13 -2.98 14.14
CA GLY A 289 -40.06 -3.79 14.92
C GLY A 289 -40.12 -5.27 14.51
N THR A 290 -39.29 -5.71 13.56
CA THR A 290 -39.15 -7.12 13.16
C THR A 290 -37.87 -7.76 13.69
N SER A 291 -37.79 -9.09 13.66
CA SER A 291 -36.56 -9.82 13.99
C SER A 291 -35.40 -9.51 13.02
N VAL A 292 -35.70 -9.01 11.82
CA VAL A 292 -34.69 -8.57 10.83
C VAL A 292 -33.98 -7.32 11.32
N ALA A 293 -34.72 -6.33 11.84
CA ALA A 293 -34.15 -5.12 12.45
C ALA A 293 -33.23 -5.44 13.63
N ASP A 294 -33.64 -6.40 14.47
CA ASP A 294 -32.83 -6.84 15.60
C ASP A 294 -31.56 -7.54 15.13
N TYR A 295 -31.67 -8.40 14.12
CA TYR A 295 -30.50 -9.02 13.51
C TYR A 295 -29.54 -7.97 12.91
N MET A 296 -30.04 -6.97 12.17
CA MET A 296 -29.21 -5.87 11.63
C MET A 296 -28.40 -5.19 12.74
N LYS A 297 -29.01 -4.87 13.88
CA LYS A 297 -28.30 -4.29 15.03
C LYS A 297 -27.13 -5.13 15.52
N THR A 298 -27.28 -6.46 15.53
CA THR A 298 -26.18 -7.36 15.90
C THR A 298 -24.97 -7.30 14.95
N THR A 299 -25.12 -6.67 13.78
CA THR A 299 -24.06 -6.54 12.77
C THR A 299 -23.30 -5.22 12.81
N TRP A 300 -23.75 -4.24 13.59
CA TRP A 300 -23.15 -2.89 13.61
C TRP A 300 -21.89 -2.80 14.45
N GLU A 301 -21.74 -3.69 15.42
CA GLU A 301 -20.51 -3.87 16.17
C GLU A 301 -19.58 -4.82 15.40
N PRO A 302 -18.35 -4.39 15.06
CA PRO A 302 -17.41 -5.27 14.39
C PRO A 302 -17.05 -6.44 15.32
N GLU A 303 -17.04 -7.66 14.78
CA GLU A 303 -16.45 -8.79 15.48
C GLU A 303 -14.97 -8.48 15.77
N THR A 304 -14.52 -8.71 17.00
CA THR A 304 -13.16 -8.37 17.41
C THR A 304 -12.36 -9.58 17.88
N GLY A 305 -11.05 -9.45 17.85
CA GLY A 305 -10.09 -10.31 18.55
C GLY A 305 -9.00 -9.46 19.19
N ARG A 306 -7.93 -10.09 19.69
CA ARG A 306 -6.83 -9.41 20.39
C ARG A 306 -5.50 -9.63 19.72
N ILE A 307 -4.67 -8.60 19.67
CA ILE A 307 -3.23 -8.72 19.43
C ILE A 307 -2.56 -8.57 20.79
N LEU A 308 -1.62 -9.45 21.11
CA LEU A 308 -0.78 -9.33 22.30
C LEU A 308 0.66 -9.72 22.02
N GLY A 309 1.55 -9.41 22.94
CA GLY A 309 2.90 -9.95 22.94
C GLY A 309 3.84 -9.10 23.77
N ARG A 310 5.12 -9.15 23.43
CA ARG A 310 6.16 -8.44 24.16
C ARG A 310 7.16 -7.77 23.22
N VAL A 311 7.48 -6.51 23.49
CA VAL A 311 8.58 -5.77 22.89
C VAL A 311 9.80 -5.87 23.79
N LYS A 312 10.92 -6.34 23.23
CA LYS A 312 12.21 -6.46 23.92
C LYS A 312 13.29 -5.65 23.24
N LYS A 313 14.31 -5.29 24.01
CA LYS A 313 15.60 -4.82 23.51
C LYS A 313 16.49 -6.01 23.13
N ALA A 314 17.57 -5.72 22.40
CA ALA A 314 18.58 -6.71 22.02
C ALA A 314 19.22 -7.48 23.19
N ASP A 315 19.24 -6.93 24.39
CA ASP A 315 19.74 -7.59 25.62
C ASP A 315 18.69 -8.52 26.29
N GLY A 316 17.49 -8.62 25.71
CA GLY A 316 16.37 -9.43 26.21
C GLY A 316 15.48 -8.74 27.25
N THR A 317 15.82 -7.52 27.68
CA THR A 317 14.99 -6.74 28.61
C THR A 317 13.73 -6.21 27.93
N GLY A 318 12.67 -6.00 28.70
CA GLY A 318 11.43 -5.40 28.22
C GLY A 318 11.62 -3.94 27.79
N LEU A 319 10.97 -3.54 26.70
CA LEU A 319 10.98 -2.16 26.21
C LEU A 319 9.58 -1.54 26.38
N GLY A 320 9.35 -0.94 27.55
CA GLY A 320 8.12 -0.17 27.81
C GLY A 320 8.08 1.15 27.06
N GLY A 321 6.86 1.64 26.79
CA GLY A 321 6.60 2.86 26.04
C GLY A 321 6.77 2.73 24.52
N ALA A 322 7.13 1.55 24.01
CA ALA A 322 7.10 1.28 22.58
C ALA A 322 5.66 1.36 22.06
N THR A 323 5.44 2.01 20.92
CA THR A 323 4.14 2.09 20.24
C THR A 323 4.00 0.91 19.31
N ILE A 324 2.91 0.15 19.48
CA ILE A 324 2.52 -0.95 18.59
C ILE A 324 1.35 -0.49 17.74
N THR A 325 1.43 -0.68 16.42
CA THR A 325 0.38 -0.30 15.47
C THR A 325 0.01 -1.48 14.58
N ALA A 326 -1.29 -1.70 14.36
CA ALA A 326 -1.82 -2.66 13.41
C ALA A 326 -2.43 -1.94 12.19
N THR A 327 -1.99 -2.34 10.99
CA THR A 327 -2.44 -1.81 9.69
C THR A 327 -3.03 -2.95 8.87
N PRO A 328 -4.21 -2.80 8.24
CA PRO A 328 -5.01 -1.57 8.09
C PRO A 328 -5.73 -1.12 9.37
N GLY A 329 -6.25 0.11 9.37
CA GLY A 329 -7.07 0.67 10.46
C GLY A 329 -6.33 1.53 11.48
N GLY A 330 -5.00 1.40 11.60
CA GLY A 330 -4.18 2.27 12.46
C GLY A 330 -4.42 2.08 13.96
N TYR A 331 -4.96 0.92 14.36
CA TYR A 331 -5.18 0.57 15.77
C TYR A 331 -3.85 0.53 16.49
N SER A 332 -3.74 1.17 17.66
CA SER A 332 -2.47 1.24 18.38
C SER A 332 -2.61 1.13 19.89
N THR A 333 -1.51 0.75 20.52
CA THR A 333 -1.34 0.72 21.97
C THR A 333 0.13 0.96 22.33
N GLN A 334 0.42 1.15 23.61
CA GLN A 334 1.79 1.22 24.12
C GLN A 334 2.14 -0.01 24.94
N ALA A 335 3.39 -0.44 24.85
CA ALA A 335 3.93 -1.48 25.72
C ALA A 335 4.02 -0.98 27.17
N GLU A 336 3.58 -1.81 28.10
CA GLU A 336 3.78 -1.64 29.53
C GLU A 336 5.29 -1.62 29.89
N PRO A 337 5.70 -1.18 31.09
CA PRO A 337 7.11 -1.19 31.50
C PRO A 337 7.82 -2.55 31.37
N SER A 338 7.06 -3.66 31.46
CA SER A 338 7.56 -5.03 31.26
C SER A 338 7.89 -5.38 29.79
N GLY A 339 7.49 -4.51 28.85
CA GLY A 339 7.47 -4.73 27.41
C GLY A 339 6.20 -5.42 26.90
N ASN A 340 5.32 -5.89 27.78
CA ASN A 340 4.09 -6.57 27.37
C ASN A 340 3.08 -5.57 26.80
N TYR A 341 2.27 -6.01 25.85
CA TYR A 341 1.17 -5.21 25.32
C TYR A 341 -0.01 -6.11 24.93
N THR A 342 -1.20 -5.52 24.93
CA THR A 342 -2.40 -6.13 24.36
C THR A 342 -3.39 -5.06 23.92
N PHE A 343 -4.09 -5.29 22.82
CA PHE A 343 -5.17 -4.44 22.36
C PHE A 343 -6.15 -5.21 21.49
N THR A 344 -7.40 -4.75 21.50
CA THR A 344 -8.50 -5.33 20.73
C THR A 344 -8.57 -4.66 19.36
N VAL A 345 -8.71 -5.47 18.31
CA VAL A 345 -8.90 -5.00 16.94
C VAL A 345 -10.02 -5.80 16.28
N PRO A 346 -10.70 -5.27 15.26
CA PRO A 346 -11.61 -6.06 14.44
C PRO A 346 -10.94 -7.32 13.88
N VAL A 347 -11.72 -8.37 13.61
CA VAL A 347 -11.24 -9.53 12.88
C VAL A 347 -10.65 -9.10 11.53
N GLY A 348 -9.59 -9.76 11.08
CA GLY A 348 -8.89 -9.38 9.84
C GLY A 348 -7.41 -9.77 9.86
N THR A 349 -6.71 -9.48 8.77
CA THR A 349 -5.26 -9.69 8.66
C THR A 349 -4.52 -8.36 8.69
N TYR A 350 -3.48 -8.28 9.53
CA TYR A 350 -2.75 -7.06 9.81
C TYR A 350 -1.24 -7.22 9.57
N THR A 351 -0.61 -6.13 9.14
CA THR A 351 0.81 -5.88 9.45
C THR A 351 0.88 -5.18 10.80
N VAL A 352 1.60 -5.78 11.75
CA VAL A 352 1.79 -5.22 13.08
C VAL A 352 3.21 -4.69 13.17
N SER A 353 3.38 -3.42 13.55
CA SER A 353 4.69 -2.79 13.72
C SER A 353 4.90 -2.32 15.16
N ALA A 354 6.16 -2.31 15.60
CA ALA A 354 6.58 -1.72 16.86
C ALA A 354 7.66 -0.67 16.62
N SER A 355 7.54 0.47 17.30
CA SER A 355 8.48 1.59 17.23
C SER A 355 8.73 2.18 18.62
N ALA A 356 9.94 2.69 18.85
CA ALA A 356 10.30 3.40 20.06
C ALA A 356 11.40 4.44 19.74
N PRO A 357 11.44 5.59 20.43
CA PRO A 357 12.48 6.59 20.22
C PRO A 357 13.89 6.00 20.39
N GLY A 358 14.75 6.22 19.40
CA GLY A 358 16.13 5.70 19.38
C GLY A 358 16.27 4.23 18.97
N PHE A 359 15.18 3.56 18.59
CA PHE A 359 15.20 2.17 18.10
C PHE A 359 14.74 2.09 16.65
N ALA A 360 15.28 1.14 15.90
CA ALA A 360 14.82 0.83 14.56
C ALA A 360 13.42 0.19 14.62
N THR A 361 12.49 0.71 13.82
CA THR A 361 11.14 0.15 13.68
C THR A 361 11.18 -1.26 13.10
N HIS A 362 10.32 -2.15 13.58
CA HIS A 362 10.17 -3.50 13.05
C HIS A 362 8.70 -3.80 12.76
N GLY A 363 8.40 -4.32 11.57
CA GLY A 363 7.06 -4.72 11.13
C GLY A 363 6.99 -6.21 10.84
N ILE A 364 5.89 -6.85 11.23
CA ILE A 364 5.61 -8.26 10.94
C ILE A 364 4.24 -8.34 10.25
N ALA A 365 4.27 -8.72 8.98
CA ALA A 365 3.09 -8.86 8.14
C ALA A 365 2.27 -10.13 8.45
N ASP A 366 1.11 -10.23 7.79
CA ASP A 366 0.25 -11.41 7.71
C ASP A 366 -0.20 -11.98 9.06
N LYS A 367 -0.53 -11.11 10.01
CA LYS A 367 -1.11 -11.50 11.31
C LYS A 367 -2.62 -11.53 11.26
N THR A 368 -3.18 -12.74 11.21
CA THR A 368 -4.63 -12.95 11.21
C THR A 368 -5.21 -12.96 12.62
N VAL A 369 -6.14 -12.04 12.87
CA VAL A 369 -6.97 -11.94 14.08
C VAL A 369 -8.34 -12.52 13.79
N VAL A 370 -8.83 -13.38 14.68
CA VAL A 370 -10.12 -14.09 14.53
C VAL A 370 -11.01 -13.80 15.74
N VAL A 371 -12.32 -13.97 15.57
CA VAL A 371 -13.32 -13.58 16.57
C VAL A 371 -13.04 -14.19 17.93
N ASN A 372 -13.03 -13.34 18.96
CA ASN A 372 -12.80 -13.69 20.37
C ASN A 372 -11.50 -14.48 20.66
N LYS A 373 -10.52 -14.48 19.74
CA LYS A 373 -9.20 -15.09 19.96
C LYS A 373 -8.10 -14.06 19.99
N ALA A 374 -6.95 -14.48 20.48
CA ALA A 374 -5.77 -13.66 20.59
C ALA A 374 -4.64 -14.18 19.70
N VAL A 375 -3.93 -13.28 19.02
CA VAL A 375 -2.71 -13.58 18.25
C VAL A 375 -1.50 -12.98 18.96
N THR A 376 -0.44 -13.78 19.10
CA THR A 376 0.82 -13.35 19.71
C THR A 376 1.77 -12.81 18.65
N VAL A 377 2.26 -11.58 18.83
CA VAL A 377 3.27 -10.96 17.98
C VAL A 377 4.37 -10.41 18.90
N ASN A 378 5.61 -10.83 18.71
CA ASN A 378 6.71 -10.39 19.57
C ASN A 378 7.71 -9.58 18.75
N PHE A 379 8.28 -8.55 19.36
CA PHE A 379 9.24 -7.66 18.71
C PHE A 379 10.57 -7.67 19.46
N ASN A 380 11.66 -7.65 18.71
CA ASN A 380 12.99 -7.36 19.24
C ASN A 380 13.51 -6.11 18.54
N LEU A 381 13.51 -4.98 19.24
CA LEU A 381 13.97 -3.71 18.67
C LEU A 381 15.46 -3.50 18.99
N HIS A 382 16.19 -3.04 17.98
CA HIS A 382 17.61 -2.75 18.07
C HIS A 382 17.83 -1.24 18.18
N PRO A 383 18.66 -0.77 19.13
CA PRO A 383 18.96 0.66 19.25
C PRO A 383 19.71 1.12 18.00
N ILE A 384 19.29 2.25 17.43
CA ILE A 384 20.00 2.88 16.32
C ILE A 384 21.32 3.43 16.85
N GLN A 385 22.41 3.08 16.19
CA GLN A 385 23.75 3.53 16.54
C GLN A 385 24.35 4.35 15.39
N PRO A 386 25.33 5.22 15.66
CA PRO A 386 26.09 5.88 14.61
C PRO A 386 26.70 4.85 13.65
N ILE A 387 26.66 5.13 12.34
CA ILE A 387 27.14 4.20 11.32
C ILE A 387 28.61 3.83 11.55
N SER A 388 29.43 4.76 12.03
CA SER A 388 30.83 4.52 12.39
C SER A 388 31.01 3.47 13.49
N VAL A 389 30.12 3.46 14.49
CA VAL A 389 30.13 2.47 15.57
C VAL A 389 29.71 1.10 15.04
N VAL A 390 28.68 1.05 14.19
CA VAL A 390 28.21 -0.21 13.58
C VAL A 390 29.27 -0.81 12.67
N LYS A 391 29.95 0.01 11.85
CA LYS A 391 31.06 -0.43 10.99
C LYS A 391 32.19 -1.13 11.76
N ALA A 392 32.45 -0.72 13.00
CA ALA A 392 33.50 -1.26 13.85
C ALA A 392 33.13 -2.56 14.57
N LEU A 393 31.86 -2.99 14.51
CA LEU A 393 31.45 -4.27 15.10
C LEU A 393 32.16 -5.44 14.40
N ALA A 394 32.47 -6.49 15.14
CA ALA A 394 32.97 -7.73 14.58
C ALA A 394 31.95 -8.39 13.64
N ASP A 395 32.41 -9.25 12.74
CA ASP A 395 31.53 -10.04 11.88
C ASP A 395 30.52 -10.84 12.71
N THR A 396 29.35 -11.09 12.13
CA THR A 396 28.19 -11.76 12.74
C THR A 396 27.40 -10.93 13.76
N ARG A 397 27.93 -9.80 14.23
CA ARG A 397 27.21 -8.93 15.17
C ARG A 397 26.08 -8.18 14.46
N ILE A 398 24.96 -8.00 15.16
CA ILE A 398 23.83 -7.22 14.66
C ILE A 398 24.06 -5.74 14.93
N GLY A 399 23.91 -4.92 13.89
CA GLY A 399 23.89 -3.47 13.98
C GLY A 399 22.56 -2.91 13.49
N ALA A 400 22.16 -1.76 14.04
CA ALA A 400 21.04 -0.98 13.55
C ALA A 400 21.49 0.45 13.27
N ILE A 401 21.17 0.95 12.09
CA ILE A 401 21.57 2.28 11.60
C ILE A 401 20.37 3.05 11.06
N SER A 402 20.54 4.36 10.97
CA SER A 402 19.65 5.26 10.26
C SER A 402 20.46 6.17 9.34
N GLY A 403 19.92 6.51 8.18
CA GLY A 403 20.58 7.40 7.22
C GLY A 403 19.83 7.55 5.91
N CYS A 404 20.42 8.28 4.98
CA CYS A 404 19.90 8.50 3.64
C CYS A 404 20.57 7.53 2.66
N VAL A 405 19.78 6.93 1.77
CA VAL A 405 20.31 6.17 0.63
C VAL A 405 20.96 7.15 -0.35
N VAL A 406 22.27 7.00 -0.58
CA VAL A 406 23.06 7.86 -1.48
C VAL A 406 23.52 7.17 -2.76
N GLY A 407 23.45 5.84 -2.82
CA GLY A 407 23.76 5.05 -4.00
C GLY A 407 23.09 3.69 -3.96
N VAL A 408 22.72 3.17 -5.14
CA VAL A 408 22.08 1.86 -5.32
C VAL A 408 22.78 1.21 -6.51
N PHE A 409 23.37 0.04 -6.29
CA PHE A 409 24.15 -0.69 -7.27
C PHE A 409 23.59 -2.13 -7.35
N PRO A 410 23.05 -2.56 -8.50
CA PRO A 410 22.66 -3.94 -8.68
C PRO A 410 23.89 -4.84 -8.66
N GLU A 411 23.93 -5.83 -7.76
CA GLU A 411 25.04 -6.80 -7.70
C GLU A 411 24.63 -8.16 -8.29
N SER A 412 23.34 -8.48 -8.24
CA SER A 412 22.74 -9.67 -8.85
C SER A 412 21.26 -9.41 -9.16
N GLU A 413 20.58 -10.37 -9.79
CA GLU A 413 19.12 -10.30 -10.03
C GLU A 413 18.29 -10.18 -8.74
N SER A 414 18.86 -10.49 -7.57
CA SER A 414 18.12 -10.59 -6.31
C SER A 414 18.68 -9.77 -5.15
N VAL A 415 19.82 -9.09 -5.31
CA VAL A 415 20.45 -8.30 -4.25
C VAL A 415 21.10 -7.05 -4.81
N ASN A 416 20.82 -5.92 -4.16
CA ASN A 416 21.48 -4.64 -4.41
C ASN A 416 22.48 -4.33 -3.28
N SER A 417 23.60 -3.69 -3.65
CA SER A 417 24.41 -2.90 -2.73
C SER A 417 23.83 -1.49 -2.65
N ILE A 418 23.27 -1.14 -1.49
CA ILE A 418 22.79 0.22 -1.22
C ILE A 418 23.76 0.91 -0.26
N TYR A 419 24.09 2.16 -0.52
CA TYR A 419 24.95 2.94 0.36
C TYR A 419 24.11 3.89 1.20
N ILE A 420 24.16 3.70 2.52
CA ILE A 420 23.42 4.51 3.49
C ILE A 420 24.42 5.45 4.16
N GLU A 421 24.21 6.75 4.02
CA GLU A 421 25.04 7.81 4.59
C GLU A 421 24.31 8.54 5.71
N ALA A 422 25.01 8.78 6.82
CA ALA A 422 24.49 9.59 7.91
C ALA A 422 24.26 11.03 7.44
N GLN A 423 23.22 11.69 7.94
CA GLN A 423 22.83 13.02 7.47
C GLN A 423 23.89 14.10 7.78
N ASP A 424 24.63 13.92 8.89
CA ASP A 424 25.79 14.74 9.25
C ASP A 424 27.06 14.38 8.46
N ARG A 425 26.97 13.34 7.60
CA ARG A 425 28.02 12.81 6.73
C ARG A 425 29.25 12.31 7.49
N SER A 426 29.08 11.95 8.76
CA SER A 426 30.13 11.42 9.62
C SER A 426 30.60 10.03 9.20
N ALA A 427 29.72 9.24 8.58
CA ALA A 427 30.00 7.93 8.03
C ALA A 427 28.89 7.50 7.06
N ALA A 428 29.22 6.55 6.19
CA ALA A 428 28.27 5.79 5.39
C ALA A 428 28.64 4.31 5.43
N ILE A 429 27.78 3.42 4.97
CA ILE A 429 28.04 1.97 4.93
C ILE A 429 27.34 1.32 3.73
N CYS A 430 28.02 0.35 3.10
CA CYS A 430 27.39 -0.54 2.14
C CYS A 430 26.43 -1.48 2.87
N THR A 431 25.21 -1.59 2.37
CA THR A 431 24.17 -2.45 2.94
C THR A 431 23.65 -3.36 1.83
N ALA A 432 23.65 -4.66 2.06
CA ALA A 432 23.06 -5.61 1.11
C ALA A 432 21.55 -5.69 1.36
N TRP A 433 20.75 -5.41 0.33
CA TRP A 433 19.29 -5.37 0.44
C TRP A 433 18.62 -5.85 -0.87
N PRO A 434 17.66 -6.80 -0.81
CA PRO A 434 17.06 -7.39 -2.00
C PRO A 434 15.93 -6.56 -2.62
N GLU A 435 15.26 -5.70 -1.84
CA GLU A 435 14.10 -4.96 -2.31
C GLU A 435 14.48 -3.59 -2.89
N ALA A 436 13.57 -3.01 -3.67
CA ALA A 436 13.77 -1.71 -4.29
C ALA A 436 13.81 -0.59 -3.24
N VAL A 437 14.81 0.28 -3.34
CA VAL A 437 14.90 1.57 -2.62
C VAL A 437 15.41 2.63 -3.59
N SER A 438 15.12 3.88 -3.31
CA SER A 438 15.56 5.01 -4.13
C SER A 438 16.64 5.83 -3.44
N ILE A 439 17.51 6.45 -4.24
CA ILE A 439 18.37 7.53 -3.76
C ILE A 439 17.46 8.64 -3.16
N GLY A 440 17.84 9.11 -1.97
CA GLY A 440 17.09 10.10 -1.19
C GLY A 440 16.12 9.50 -0.16
N ASP A 441 15.89 8.19 -0.16
CA ASP A 441 15.07 7.55 0.88
C ASP A 441 15.80 7.60 2.24
N GLU A 442 15.08 8.03 3.28
CA GLU A 442 15.56 7.98 4.67
C GLU A 442 15.16 6.63 5.25
N VAL A 443 16.12 5.86 5.73
CA VAL A 443 15.92 4.45 6.08
C VAL A 443 16.44 4.13 7.48
N ASN A 444 15.76 3.18 8.13
CA ASN A 444 16.30 2.42 9.25
C ASN A 444 16.63 1.01 8.76
N ALA A 445 17.88 0.58 8.95
CA ALA A 445 18.32 -0.76 8.57
C ALA A 445 18.84 -1.52 9.78
N VAL A 446 18.43 -2.78 9.92
CA VAL A 446 18.92 -3.71 10.94
C VAL A 446 19.47 -4.94 10.23
N GLY A 447 20.71 -5.29 10.54
CA GLY A 447 21.41 -6.32 9.80
C GLY A 447 22.62 -6.88 10.53
N ARG A 448 23.18 -7.91 9.93
CA ARG A 448 24.41 -8.55 10.38
C ARG A 448 25.61 -7.86 9.73
N MET A 449 26.61 -7.53 10.52
CA MET A 449 27.87 -6.97 10.03
C MET A 449 28.77 -8.07 9.45
N GLU A 450 29.35 -7.78 8.29
CA GLU A 450 30.20 -8.70 7.52
C GLU A 450 31.33 -7.94 6.80
N THR A 451 32.36 -8.68 6.38
CA THR A 451 33.41 -8.19 5.49
C THR A 451 33.25 -8.85 4.13
N ALA A 452 33.05 -8.04 3.09
CA ALA A 452 32.91 -8.56 1.73
C ALA A 452 34.25 -9.05 1.14
N ALA A 453 34.18 -9.74 0.00
CA ALA A 453 35.36 -10.24 -0.70
C ALA A 453 36.33 -9.12 -1.10
N ASN A 454 35.82 -7.91 -1.38
CA ASN A 454 36.57 -6.68 -1.62
C ASN A 454 37.01 -5.96 -0.32
N GLN A 455 36.96 -6.63 0.84
CA GLN A 455 37.32 -6.06 2.15
C GLN A 455 36.45 -4.88 2.62
N GLU A 456 35.40 -4.51 1.90
CA GLU A 456 34.46 -3.49 2.35
C GLU A 456 33.60 -4.02 3.51
N ARG A 457 33.35 -3.17 4.52
CA ARG A 457 32.38 -3.46 5.58
C ARG A 457 30.97 -3.37 5.03
N ILE A 458 30.22 -4.46 5.13
CA ILE A 458 28.83 -4.53 4.67
C ILE A 458 27.89 -4.83 5.85
N LEU A 459 26.75 -4.17 5.86
CA LEU A 459 25.60 -4.55 6.69
C LEU A 459 24.64 -5.40 5.84
N THR A 460 24.59 -6.70 6.07
CA THR A 460 23.59 -7.57 5.44
C THR A 460 22.26 -7.39 6.16
N ALA A 461 21.39 -6.54 5.60
CA ALA A 461 20.15 -6.12 6.26
C ALA A 461 19.11 -7.24 6.27
N ALA A 462 18.66 -7.61 7.48
CA ALA A 462 17.52 -8.50 7.68
C ALA A 462 16.20 -7.75 7.56
N THR A 463 16.20 -6.47 7.94
CA THR A 463 15.08 -5.56 7.74
C THR A 463 15.55 -4.18 7.35
N LEU A 464 14.83 -3.55 6.44
CA LEU A 464 14.98 -2.14 6.10
C LEU A 464 13.58 -1.52 6.06
N THR A 465 13.44 -0.34 6.67
CA THR A 465 12.20 0.43 6.65
C THR A 465 12.47 1.83 6.14
N VAL A 466 11.76 2.23 5.09
CA VAL A 466 11.75 3.62 4.62
C VAL A 466 10.91 4.44 5.60
N THR A 467 11.57 5.41 6.24
CA THR A 467 10.99 6.29 7.25
C THR A 467 10.57 7.65 6.69
N GLY A 468 11.07 7.99 5.50
CA GLY A 468 10.81 9.25 4.84
C GLY A 468 11.61 9.39 3.56
N ARG A 469 11.58 10.58 2.99
CA ARG A 469 12.41 10.96 1.85
C ARG A 469 12.92 12.37 2.06
N THR A 470 14.23 12.57 1.91
CA THR A 470 14.79 13.91 2.01
C THR A 470 14.47 14.73 0.77
N ASN A 471 14.03 15.97 0.98
CA ASN A 471 13.90 16.97 -0.08
C ASN A 471 15.23 17.71 -0.34
N THR A 472 16.27 17.41 0.45
CA THR A 472 17.61 17.99 0.31
C THR A 472 18.62 16.86 0.16
N PRO A 473 19.00 16.50 -1.08
CA PRO A 473 19.98 15.47 -1.33
C PRO A 473 21.29 15.77 -0.59
N ILE A 474 21.95 14.72 -0.08
CA ILE A 474 23.29 14.84 0.48
C ILE A 474 24.21 15.39 -0.61
N THR A 475 24.81 16.56 -0.33
CA THR A 475 25.76 17.19 -1.25
C THR A 475 27.11 16.48 -1.16
N PRO A 476 27.69 16.02 -2.28
CA PRO A 476 28.97 15.31 -2.26
C PRO A 476 30.11 16.21 -1.79
N LEU A 477 31.07 15.66 -1.04
CA LEU A 477 32.31 16.37 -0.73
C LEU A 477 33.31 16.26 -1.86
N PHE A 478 33.88 17.39 -2.26
CA PHE A 478 35.03 17.37 -3.12
C PHE A 478 36.23 16.78 -2.39
N ILE A 479 36.88 15.77 -2.98
CA ILE A 479 38.01 15.07 -2.41
C ILE A 479 39.11 14.87 -3.45
N SER A 480 40.36 15.01 -3.02
CA SER A 480 41.53 14.66 -3.83
C SER A 480 41.75 13.15 -3.84
N SER A 481 42.32 12.62 -4.92
CA SER A 481 42.69 11.21 -5.06
C SER A 481 43.56 10.76 -3.90
N ARG A 482 44.48 11.60 -3.41
CA ARG A 482 45.32 11.29 -2.22
C ARG A 482 44.57 11.08 -0.92
N SER A 483 43.32 11.51 -0.82
CA SER A 483 42.51 11.42 0.40
C SER A 483 41.42 10.35 0.28
N LEU A 484 41.21 9.75 -0.88
CA LEU A 484 40.20 8.72 -1.12
C LEU A 484 40.69 7.32 -0.69
N GLY A 485 39.80 6.47 -0.15
CA GLY A 485 40.10 5.07 0.15
C GLY A 485 40.48 4.77 1.60
N SER A 486 39.93 5.55 2.54
CA SER A 486 40.08 5.46 4.00
C SER A 486 41.45 5.74 4.59
N GLY A 487 41.50 6.72 5.50
CA GLY A 487 42.71 7.02 6.29
C GLY A 487 43.05 6.03 7.41
N ALA A 488 44.13 6.33 8.15
CA ALA A 488 44.83 5.41 9.05
C ALA A 488 43.92 4.54 9.94
N GLY A 489 44.04 3.21 9.83
CA GLY A 489 43.26 2.24 10.62
C GLY A 489 43.24 0.83 10.02
N ALA A 490 42.18 0.04 10.29
CA ALA A 490 42.01 -1.36 9.89
C ALA A 490 41.54 -1.59 8.43
N TRP A 491 41.51 -0.54 7.60
CA TRP A 491 40.86 -0.55 6.27
C TRP A 491 41.66 0.24 5.26
N ARG A 492 42.95 -0.07 5.14
CA ARG A 492 43.87 0.64 4.24
C ARG A 492 43.89 -0.08 2.87
N TRP A 493 44.60 0.45 1.88
CA TRP A 493 44.80 -0.21 0.58
C TRP A 493 46.25 -0.68 0.43
N ILE A 494 46.51 -1.64 -0.45
CA ILE A 494 47.84 -2.24 -0.64
C ILE A 494 48.52 -1.57 -1.84
N LYS A 495 49.63 -0.87 -1.61
CA LYS A 495 50.48 -0.36 -2.69
C LYS A 495 51.39 -1.49 -3.17
N GLU A 496 51.37 -1.70 -4.49
CA GLU A 496 51.75 -2.89 -5.26
C GLU A 496 52.97 -3.75 -4.85
N ASP A 497 54.01 -3.22 -4.21
CA ASP A 497 55.31 -3.92 -4.16
C ASP A 497 55.59 -4.81 -2.93
N ASP A 498 54.72 -4.87 -1.91
CA ASP A 498 55.02 -5.63 -0.68
C ASP A 498 53.86 -6.50 -0.17
N ILE A 499 53.51 -7.49 -0.99
CA ILE A 499 52.52 -8.54 -0.68
C ILE A 499 52.95 -9.35 0.56
N SER A 500 54.25 -9.47 0.83
CA SER A 500 54.80 -10.18 2.00
C SER A 500 54.64 -9.43 3.31
N ALA A 501 54.80 -8.11 3.33
CA ALA A 501 54.74 -7.32 4.56
C ALA A 501 53.38 -6.66 4.81
N ARG A 502 52.42 -6.75 3.87
CA ARG A 502 51.11 -6.07 3.95
C ARG A 502 51.29 -4.58 4.32
N VAL A 503 52.24 -3.89 3.69
CA VAL A 503 52.52 -2.47 3.98
C VAL A 503 51.37 -1.65 3.43
N TRP A 504 50.43 -1.40 4.31
CA TRP A 504 49.33 -0.53 4.05
C TRP A 504 49.80 0.92 3.96
N SER A 505 49.47 1.62 2.87
CA SER A 505 49.79 3.05 2.80
C SER A 505 48.78 3.87 3.61
N ASP A 506 49.28 4.87 4.34
CA ASP A 506 48.43 5.80 5.06
C ASP A 506 47.79 6.77 4.05
N VAL A 507 46.48 6.64 3.84
CA VAL A 507 45.68 7.72 3.24
C VAL A 507 45.52 8.81 4.31
N VAL A 508 45.63 10.07 3.91
CA VAL A 508 45.49 11.19 4.85
C VAL A 508 44.03 11.36 5.24
N GLY A 509 43.72 11.40 6.54
CA GLY A 509 42.40 11.79 7.05
C GLY A 509 41.60 10.66 7.71
N LEU A 510 40.28 10.86 7.83
CA LEU A 510 39.33 9.87 8.38
C LEU A 510 38.83 8.91 7.28
N SER A 511 38.23 7.79 7.66
CA SER A 511 37.65 6.84 6.71
C SER A 511 36.47 7.48 5.93
N ASN A 512 36.60 7.59 4.61
CA ASN A 512 35.54 8.03 3.70
C ASN A 512 34.84 6.89 2.95
N ASN A 513 35.18 5.63 3.25
CA ASN A 513 34.55 4.48 2.60
C ASN A 513 33.03 4.49 2.79
N GLY A 514 32.31 4.27 1.70
CA GLY A 514 30.87 4.35 1.57
C GLY A 514 30.30 5.76 1.38
N LEU A 515 31.08 6.83 1.60
CA LEU A 515 30.57 8.20 1.47
C LEU A 515 30.38 8.58 0.00
N LEU A 516 29.37 9.41 -0.24
CA LEU A 516 29.19 10.13 -1.49
C LEU A 516 30.19 11.29 -1.57
N VAL A 517 31.07 11.22 -2.56
CA VAL A 517 32.16 12.18 -2.80
C VAL A 517 32.20 12.62 -4.25
N LYS A 518 32.95 13.68 -4.54
CA LYS A 518 33.22 14.20 -5.88
C LYS A 518 34.73 14.37 -6.06
N ALA A 519 35.25 13.96 -7.20
CA ALA A 519 36.63 14.19 -7.60
C ALA A 519 36.67 14.83 -8.99
N ALA A 520 37.72 15.58 -9.32
CA ALA A 520 37.93 16.10 -10.67
C ALA A 520 39.41 16.07 -11.06
N GLY A 521 39.68 16.00 -12.36
CA GLY A 521 41.00 15.77 -12.88
C GLY A 521 40.98 15.40 -14.36
N VAL A 522 42.15 15.03 -14.89
CA VAL A 522 42.33 14.59 -16.27
C VAL A 522 42.20 13.08 -16.35
N VAL A 523 41.49 12.59 -17.36
CA VAL A 523 41.41 11.16 -17.68
C VAL A 523 42.78 10.70 -18.18
N SER A 524 43.49 9.91 -17.38
CA SER A 524 44.83 9.39 -17.70
C SER A 524 44.78 8.07 -18.47
N PHE A 525 43.68 7.32 -18.33
CA PHE A 525 43.47 6.03 -18.98
C PHE A 525 41.98 5.73 -19.05
N ALA A 526 41.54 5.05 -20.10
CA ALA A 526 40.16 4.60 -20.27
C ALA A 526 40.14 3.10 -20.60
N GLY A 527 39.41 2.33 -19.79
CA GLY A 527 39.03 0.94 -20.05
C GLY A 527 37.64 0.85 -20.68
N ALA A 528 37.07 -0.36 -20.70
CA ALA A 528 35.74 -0.60 -21.27
C ALA A 528 34.61 0.03 -20.44
N ASP A 529 34.72 -0.09 -19.12
CA ASP A 529 33.70 0.27 -18.12
C ASP A 529 34.32 0.98 -16.90
N TYR A 530 35.49 1.60 -17.09
CA TYR A 530 36.14 2.41 -16.07
C TYR A 530 37.15 3.38 -16.71
N PHE A 531 37.57 4.39 -15.97
CA PHE A 531 38.72 5.21 -16.33
C PHE A 531 39.57 5.54 -15.10
N TYR A 532 40.78 6.04 -15.31
CA TYR A 532 41.62 6.58 -14.25
C TYR A 532 41.62 8.11 -14.29
N LEU A 533 41.42 8.71 -13.11
CA LEU A 533 41.37 10.14 -12.90
C LEU A 533 42.65 10.61 -12.21
N ASN A 534 43.43 11.43 -12.90
CA ASN A 534 44.58 12.11 -12.32
C ASN A 534 44.21 13.54 -11.93
N ASP A 535 44.13 13.81 -10.62
CA ASP A 535 43.82 15.12 -10.04
C ASP A 535 45.08 15.96 -9.73
N GLY A 536 46.26 15.47 -10.09
CA GLY A 536 47.54 16.12 -9.81
C GLY A 536 48.04 15.97 -8.37
N SER A 537 47.37 15.16 -7.53
CA SER A 537 47.75 15.00 -6.12
C SER A 537 48.97 14.10 -5.88
N GLY A 538 49.47 13.43 -6.93
CA GLY A 538 50.68 12.59 -6.88
C GLY A 538 50.54 11.29 -6.10
N VAL A 539 49.31 10.79 -5.90
CA VAL A 539 49.04 9.50 -5.23
C VAL A 539 48.30 8.56 -6.17
N ASP A 540 49.07 7.68 -6.79
CA ASP A 540 48.62 6.64 -7.70
C ASP A 540 48.41 5.31 -7.00
N ASP A 541 47.53 4.48 -7.57
CA ASP A 541 47.29 3.10 -7.12
C ASP A 541 48.54 2.22 -7.29
N TYR A 542 49.42 2.57 -8.23
CA TYR A 542 50.67 1.87 -8.54
C TYR A 542 51.88 2.68 -8.07
N LYS A 543 52.96 2.02 -7.63
CA LYS A 543 54.17 2.74 -7.18
C LYS A 543 54.96 3.34 -8.33
N VAL A 544 54.96 2.65 -9.47
CA VAL A 544 55.55 3.11 -10.73
C VAL A 544 54.45 3.06 -11.79
N PRO A 545 53.65 4.12 -11.94
CA PRO A 545 52.56 4.12 -12.90
C PRO A 545 53.08 4.05 -14.35
N ASP A 546 52.54 3.12 -15.12
CA ASP A 546 52.78 2.96 -16.56
C ASP A 546 51.48 2.52 -17.25
N ALA A 547 50.84 3.47 -17.95
CA ALA A 547 49.60 3.20 -18.68
C ALA A 547 49.78 2.15 -19.80
N SER A 548 50.99 1.98 -20.34
CA SER A 548 51.27 0.98 -21.38
C SER A 548 51.28 -0.45 -20.85
N LEU A 549 51.48 -0.62 -19.54
CA LEU A 549 51.46 -1.90 -18.83
C LEU A 549 50.12 -2.16 -18.11
N GLY A 550 49.11 -1.31 -18.32
CA GLY A 550 47.83 -1.41 -17.62
C GLY A 550 47.88 -0.92 -16.16
N MET A 551 48.90 -0.11 -15.82
CA MET A 551 49.12 0.45 -14.47
C MET A 551 49.00 1.99 -14.49
N PRO A 552 47.87 2.57 -14.94
CA PRO A 552 47.78 4.01 -15.18
C PRO A 552 47.85 4.84 -13.90
N PRO A 553 48.35 6.10 -13.99
CA PRO A 553 48.36 7.00 -12.85
C PRO A 553 46.94 7.47 -12.50
N GLY A 554 46.70 7.73 -11.22
CA GLY A 554 45.46 8.31 -10.70
C GLY A 554 44.60 7.33 -9.90
N LEU A 555 43.31 7.67 -9.83
CA LEU A 555 42.26 6.94 -9.13
C LEU A 555 41.35 6.25 -10.13
N ARG A 556 41.06 4.97 -9.93
CA ARG A 556 40.04 4.28 -10.71
C ARG A 556 38.62 4.80 -10.41
N VAL A 557 37.90 5.18 -11.46
CA VAL A 557 36.48 5.50 -11.46
C VAL A 557 35.74 4.40 -12.21
N SER A 558 34.92 3.61 -11.52
CA SER A 558 34.08 2.56 -12.14
C SER A 558 32.87 3.19 -12.79
N MET A 559 32.64 2.79 -14.04
CA MET A 559 31.53 3.13 -14.92
C MET A 559 30.70 1.88 -15.24
N GLU A 560 30.78 0.81 -14.45
CA GLU A 560 30.10 -0.49 -14.71
C GLU A 560 28.59 -0.36 -14.95
N ASN A 561 27.96 0.66 -14.36
CA ASN A 561 26.54 0.96 -14.53
C ASN A 561 26.27 2.14 -15.48
N VAL A 562 27.25 2.52 -16.29
CA VAL A 562 27.22 3.67 -17.19
C VAL A 562 27.72 3.26 -18.57
N GLY A 563 26.87 3.41 -19.59
CA GLY A 563 27.13 2.92 -20.95
C GLY A 563 28.18 3.69 -21.75
N TRP A 564 29.06 4.47 -21.11
CA TRP A 564 30.12 5.24 -21.78
C TRP A 564 31.29 5.56 -20.83
N VAL A 565 32.45 5.84 -21.41
CA VAL A 565 33.67 6.24 -20.68
C VAL A 565 34.25 7.51 -21.32
N PRO A 566 34.65 8.53 -20.52
CA PRO A 566 35.34 9.71 -21.03
C PRO A 566 36.62 9.40 -21.82
N PRO A 567 36.90 10.11 -22.93
CA PRO A 567 38.16 9.97 -23.67
C PRO A 567 39.36 10.38 -22.83
N VAL A 568 40.49 9.68 -23.01
CA VAL A 568 41.79 10.03 -22.44
C VAL A 568 42.14 11.48 -22.79
N GLY A 569 42.63 12.24 -21.81
CA GLY A 569 42.95 13.67 -21.92
C GLY A 569 41.80 14.61 -21.57
N SER A 570 40.56 14.12 -21.44
CA SER A 570 39.43 14.96 -21.04
C SER A 570 39.58 15.41 -19.59
N PHE A 571 39.23 16.67 -19.29
CA PHE A 571 39.03 17.11 -17.91
C PHE A 571 37.62 16.79 -17.47
N VAL A 572 37.47 16.06 -16.36
CA VAL A 572 36.18 15.58 -15.88
C VAL A 572 35.99 15.84 -14.40
N SER A 573 34.74 15.94 -13.96
CA SER A 573 34.37 15.75 -12.55
C SER A 573 33.47 14.53 -12.44
N ALA A 574 33.74 13.66 -11.46
CA ALA A 574 32.97 12.46 -11.19
C ALA A 574 32.45 12.48 -9.75
N THR A 575 31.16 12.25 -9.57
CA THR A 575 30.51 12.05 -8.28
C THR A 575 30.27 10.56 -8.06
N GLY A 576 30.57 10.03 -6.90
CA GLY A 576 30.40 8.60 -6.67
C GLY A 576 30.64 8.20 -5.24
N ILE A 577 30.52 6.90 -5.00
CA ILE A 577 30.78 6.30 -3.71
C ILE A 577 32.25 5.92 -3.61
N SER A 578 32.92 6.39 -2.56
CA SER A 578 34.28 5.95 -2.22
C SER A 578 34.22 4.49 -1.74
N SER A 579 34.83 3.56 -2.45
CA SER A 579 34.82 2.12 -2.16
C SER A 579 36.18 1.52 -2.54
N PHE A 580 36.24 0.19 -2.63
CA PHE A 580 37.38 -0.56 -3.09
C PHE A 580 36.99 -1.60 -4.12
N TYR A 581 37.90 -1.89 -5.04
CA TYR A 581 37.84 -3.13 -5.82
C TYR A 581 39.02 -4.03 -5.47
N ARG A 582 38.80 -5.33 -5.60
CA ARG A 582 39.84 -6.33 -5.42
C ARG A 582 40.23 -6.89 -6.77
N SER A 583 41.52 -6.89 -7.07
CA SER A 583 42.09 -7.63 -8.21
C SER A 583 43.09 -8.64 -7.66
N GLU A 584 42.83 -9.92 -7.91
CA GLU A 584 43.60 -11.04 -7.34
C GLU A 584 43.76 -10.94 -5.80
N THR A 585 44.98 -10.64 -5.33
CA THR A 585 45.33 -10.49 -3.91
C THR A 585 45.37 -9.04 -3.45
N GLN A 586 45.15 -8.08 -4.35
CA GLN A 586 45.35 -6.65 -4.14
C GLN A 586 44.03 -5.91 -3.94
N LEU A 587 44.08 -4.87 -3.12
CA LEU A 587 42.95 -4.00 -2.83
C LEU A 587 43.27 -2.59 -3.29
N PHE A 588 42.43 -2.06 -4.17
CA PHE A 588 42.61 -0.77 -4.82
C PHE A 588 41.47 0.18 -4.49
N ARG A 589 41.75 1.48 -4.54
CA ARG A 589 40.76 2.53 -4.31
C ARG A 589 39.80 2.60 -5.49
N LEU A 590 38.54 2.92 -5.21
CA LEU A 590 37.51 3.00 -6.22
C LEU A 590 36.56 4.15 -5.97
N LEU A 591 36.23 4.90 -7.02
CA LEU A 591 35.04 5.74 -7.05
C LEU A 591 33.97 5.07 -7.91
N ARG A 592 32.87 4.64 -7.29
CA ARG A 592 31.74 4.01 -8.01
C ARG A 592 30.72 5.08 -8.40
N VAL A 593 30.60 5.40 -9.70
CA VAL A 593 29.56 6.35 -10.15
C VAL A 593 28.19 5.67 -10.20
N ARG A 594 27.13 6.42 -9.88
CA ARG A 594 25.78 5.83 -9.74
C ARG A 594 25.04 5.88 -11.07
N THR A 595 25.25 6.96 -11.83
CA THR A 595 24.59 7.20 -13.12
C THR A 595 25.50 7.98 -14.06
N GLU A 596 25.15 8.06 -15.34
CA GLU A 596 25.84 8.91 -16.33
C GLU A 596 25.89 10.39 -15.94
N TRP A 597 24.89 10.89 -15.20
CA TRP A 597 24.80 12.28 -14.76
C TRP A 597 25.77 12.64 -13.63
N ASP A 598 26.40 11.63 -13.02
CA ASP A 598 27.42 11.85 -12.01
C ASP A 598 28.77 12.26 -12.61
N VAL A 599 28.94 12.12 -13.93
CA VAL A 599 30.18 12.46 -14.65
C VAL A 599 29.93 13.64 -15.58
N THR A 600 30.77 14.67 -15.47
CA THR A 600 30.73 15.85 -16.35
C THR A 600 32.07 15.98 -17.04
N CYS A 601 32.07 15.99 -18.38
CA CYS A 601 33.22 16.38 -19.18
C CYS A 601 33.21 17.89 -19.42
N PHE A 602 34.35 18.53 -19.22
CA PHE A 602 34.53 19.95 -19.52
C PHE A 602 35.25 20.07 -20.87
N ALA A 603 34.67 20.87 -21.77
CA ALA A 603 35.36 21.28 -22.99
C ALA A 603 36.48 22.25 -22.61
N TRP A 604 37.68 22.00 -23.13
CA TRP A 604 38.78 22.96 -23.11
C TRP A 604 38.58 24.04 -24.17
#